data_AF-A0A9C8WPZ0-F1
#
_entry.id   AF-A0A9C8WPZ0-F1
#
_cell.length_a   1.000
_cell.length_b   1.000
_cell.length_c   1.000
_cell.angle_alpha   90.00
_cell.angle_beta   90.00
_cell.angle_gamma   90.00
#
_symmetry.space_group_name_H-M   'P 1'
#
loop_
_entity.id
_entity.type
_entity.pdbx_description
1 polymer ?
#
loop_
_entity_poly.entity_id
_entity_poly.type
_entity_poly.pdbx_seq_one_letter_code
_entity_poly.pdbx_strand_id
1 'polypeptide(L)'
;MAPLSITRHWGSGHLYMTCLIGVLWSTAASGAIQGICYDCHTMHNSQDNAAMTFDGSSTPNNNLTRGNCYGCHARGGTSPTVNLGTDTMPQVMHSGATDLAGGNFGYITGLKGSGAADNKGHNIGDL
;
A
#
# COMPACT_ATOMS: atom_id res chain seq x y z
N MET A 1 46.53 -26.99 49.50
CA MET A 1 46.94 -26.57 48.14
C MET A 1 46.05 -27.34 47.18
N ALA A 2 45.09 -26.82 46.42
CA ALA A 2 44.64 -25.46 46.08
C ALA A 2 43.11 -25.53 45.79
N PRO A 3 42.33 -24.43 45.84
CA PRO A 3 41.01 -24.41 45.22
C PRO A 3 41.00 -23.66 43.88
N LEU A 4 40.27 -24.26 42.95
CA LEU A 4 40.09 -23.90 41.55
C LEU A 4 39.38 -22.55 41.35
N SER A 5 39.88 -21.78 40.37
CA SER A 5 39.22 -20.60 39.82
C SER A 5 38.07 -21.02 38.90
N ILE A 6 36.83 -20.77 39.33
CA ILE A 6 35.64 -20.91 38.50
C ILE A 6 35.40 -19.57 37.78
N THR A 7 35.85 -19.47 36.53
CA THR A 7 35.42 -18.39 35.62
C THR A 7 34.09 -18.79 34.99
N ARG A 8 32.97 -18.25 35.50
CA ARG A 8 31.65 -18.42 34.88
C ARG A 8 31.54 -17.55 33.62
N HIS A 9 31.12 -18.16 32.52
CA HIS A 9 30.88 -17.53 31.22
C HIS A 9 29.53 -16.78 31.22
N TRP A 10 29.55 -15.46 31.47
CA TRP A 10 28.34 -14.60 31.46
C TRP A 10 28.08 -13.87 30.13
N GLY A 11 28.80 -14.21 29.06
CA GLY A 11 28.76 -13.44 27.79
C GLY A 11 27.69 -13.87 26.79
N SER A 12 27.37 -15.16 26.71
CA SER A 12 26.62 -15.69 25.56
C SER A 12 25.10 -15.66 25.70
N GLY A 13 24.55 -15.61 26.93
CA GLY A 13 23.09 -15.62 27.15
C GLY A 13 22.39 -14.30 26.81
N HIS A 14 23.09 -13.18 26.94
CA HIS A 14 22.55 -11.84 26.68
C HIS A 14 22.33 -11.56 25.19
N LEU A 15 23.08 -12.23 24.31
CA LEU A 15 22.97 -12.09 22.86
C LEU A 15 21.74 -12.79 22.28
N TYR A 16 21.35 -13.94 22.85
CA TYR A 16 20.16 -14.66 22.40
C TYR A 16 18.85 -14.03 22.90
N MET A 17 18.86 -13.46 24.11
CA MET A 17 17.68 -12.81 24.70
C MET A 17 17.31 -11.50 23.99
N THR A 18 18.29 -10.71 23.57
CA THR A 18 18.04 -9.43 22.86
C THR A 18 17.53 -9.67 21.43
N CYS A 19 17.93 -10.76 20.78
CA CYS A 19 17.46 -11.14 19.45
C CYS A 19 15.99 -11.55 19.44
N LEU A 20 15.54 -12.29 20.48
CA LEU A 20 14.14 -12.70 20.63
C LEU A 20 13.19 -11.54 20.96
N ILE A 21 13.67 -10.52 21.69
CA ILE A 21 12.88 -9.32 21.95
C ILE A 21 12.66 -8.56 20.63
N GLY A 22 13.68 -8.38 19.79
CA GLY A 22 13.57 -7.62 18.53
C GLY A 22 12.52 -8.13 17.53
N VAL A 23 12.23 -9.44 17.51
CA VAL A 23 11.22 -10.04 16.61
C VAL A 23 9.78 -9.76 17.08
N LEU A 24 9.57 -9.53 18.39
CA LEU A 24 8.25 -9.25 18.97
C LEU A 24 7.78 -7.79 18.78
N TRP A 25 8.64 -6.88 18.30
CA TRP A 25 8.29 -5.49 17.98
C TRP A 25 7.97 -5.24 16.51
N SER A 26 7.82 -6.31 15.71
CA SER A 26 7.29 -6.18 14.35
C SER A 26 5.77 -6.04 14.40
N THR A 27 5.30 -4.88 14.84
CA THR A 27 3.90 -4.48 14.64
C THR A 27 3.66 -4.39 13.14
N ALA A 28 2.67 -5.11 12.64
CA ALA A 28 2.17 -4.89 11.29
C ALA A 28 1.74 -3.42 11.19
N ALA A 29 2.52 -2.60 10.49
CA ALA A 29 2.13 -1.25 10.16
C ALA A 29 0.97 -1.34 9.16
N SER A 30 -0.26 -1.37 9.67
CA SER A 30 -1.43 -1.07 8.87
C SER A 30 -1.33 0.41 8.53
N GLY A 31 -0.95 0.73 7.29
CA GLY A 31 -1.03 2.10 6.80
C GLY A 31 -2.48 2.53 6.78
N ALA A 32 -2.96 3.11 7.89
CA ALA A 32 -4.22 3.84 7.89
C ALA A 32 -4.04 5.04 6.96
N ILE A 33 -5.01 5.25 6.07
CA ILE A 33 -5.08 6.45 5.23
C ILE A 33 -5.04 7.67 6.17
N GLN A 34 -3.90 8.35 6.22
CA GLN A 34 -3.75 9.65 6.88
C GLN A 34 -4.17 10.70 5.87
N GLY A 35 -5.03 11.64 6.28
CA GLY A 35 -5.64 12.65 5.41
C GLY A 35 -7.11 12.90 5.71
N ILE A 36 -7.75 13.81 4.96
CA ILE A 36 -9.19 13.99 5.11
C ILE A 36 -9.89 12.80 4.47
N CYS A 37 -10.72 12.09 5.24
CA CYS A 37 -11.39 10.88 4.78
C CYS A 37 -12.07 11.08 3.43
N TYR A 38 -12.60 12.29 3.17
CA TYR A 38 -13.28 12.56 1.92
C TYR A 38 -12.38 12.52 0.69
N ASP A 39 -11.04 12.56 0.76
CA ASP A 39 -10.23 12.53 -0.46
C ASP A 39 -10.26 11.18 -1.18
N CYS A 40 -10.47 10.12 -0.42
CA CYS A 40 -10.63 8.76 -0.91
C CYS A 40 -12.02 8.20 -0.64
N HIS A 41 -12.78 8.77 0.30
CA HIS A 41 -14.11 8.33 0.69
C HIS A 41 -15.23 9.31 0.30
N THR A 42 -16.36 8.80 -0.17
CA THR A 42 -17.59 9.60 -0.31
C THR A 42 -18.75 8.75 0.14
N MET A 43 -19.67 9.35 0.89
CA MET A 43 -20.79 8.59 1.42
C MET A 43 -21.93 8.40 0.41
N HIS A 44 -22.03 9.21 -0.64
CA HIS A 44 -23.09 9.08 -1.66
C HIS A 44 -22.68 9.60 -3.04
N ASN A 45 -21.38 9.72 -3.34
CA ASN A 45 -20.88 10.40 -4.52
C ASN A 45 -21.42 11.85 -4.65
N SER A 46 -21.53 12.54 -3.52
CA SER A 46 -22.05 13.92 -3.48
C SER A 46 -21.38 14.72 -2.36
N GLN A 47 -20.85 15.88 -2.73
CA GLN A 47 -20.37 16.92 -1.82
C GLN A 47 -20.64 18.26 -2.51
N ASP A 48 -21.24 19.21 -1.79
CA ASP A 48 -21.51 20.57 -2.31
C ASP A 48 -22.28 20.56 -3.65
N ASN A 49 -23.26 19.66 -3.77
CA ASN A 49 -24.06 19.45 -4.99
C ASN A 49 -23.24 19.01 -6.24
N ALA A 50 -21.98 18.62 -6.06
CA ALA A 50 -21.11 18.09 -7.11
C ALA A 50 -20.87 16.58 -6.95
N ALA A 51 -20.66 15.91 -8.07
CA ALA A 51 -20.16 14.54 -8.09
C ALA A 51 -18.74 14.50 -7.50
N MET A 52 -18.48 13.49 -6.68
CA MET A 52 -17.22 13.30 -5.97
C MET A 52 -16.31 12.24 -6.60
N THR A 53 -16.80 11.49 -7.59
CA THR A 53 -15.99 10.54 -8.36
C THR A 53 -15.00 11.22 -9.28
N PHE A 54 -13.86 10.56 -9.49
CA PHE A 54 -12.79 11.08 -10.34
C PHE A 54 -13.13 11.03 -11.84
N ASP A 55 -14.10 10.21 -12.24
CA ASP A 55 -14.62 10.12 -13.61
C ASP A 55 -15.76 11.10 -13.89
N GLY A 56 -16.21 11.85 -12.89
CA GLY A 56 -17.33 12.79 -13.00
C GLY A 56 -18.72 12.13 -13.08
N SER A 57 -18.84 10.82 -12.90
CA SER A 57 -20.11 10.11 -12.81
C SER A 57 -20.98 10.69 -11.69
N SER A 58 -22.29 10.83 -11.93
CA SER A 58 -23.27 11.22 -10.89
C SER A 58 -23.90 10.03 -10.18
N THR A 59 -23.52 8.80 -10.53
CA THR A 59 -24.10 7.57 -9.97
C THR A 59 -23.51 7.31 -8.58
N PRO A 60 -24.31 6.98 -7.56
CA PRO A 60 -23.77 6.55 -6.27
C PRO A 60 -22.84 5.35 -6.40
N ASN A 61 -21.68 5.39 -5.74
CA ASN A 61 -20.73 4.27 -5.75
C ASN A 61 -21.25 3.12 -4.87
N ASN A 62 -20.94 1.89 -5.25
CA ASN A 62 -21.29 0.68 -4.48
C ASN A 62 -20.55 0.60 -3.12
N ASN A 63 -19.54 1.43 -2.91
CA ASN A 63 -18.75 1.54 -1.70
C ASN A 63 -18.58 3.00 -1.29
N LEU A 64 -18.20 3.23 -0.03
CA LEU A 64 -18.00 4.56 0.55
C LEU A 64 -16.77 5.28 -0.02
N THR A 65 -16.28 4.94 -1.22
CA THR A 65 -15.03 5.48 -1.78
C THR A 65 -15.32 6.47 -2.91
N ARG A 66 -14.59 7.60 -3.01
CA ARG A 66 -14.76 8.61 -4.08
C ARG A 66 -14.64 7.99 -5.46
N GLY A 67 -13.71 7.07 -5.65
CA GLY A 67 -13.87 5.96 -6.58
C GLY A 67 -13.47 4.69 -5.83
N ASN A 68 -13.72 3.50 -6.38
CA ASN A 68 -13.23 2.24 -5.81
C ASN A 68 -11.68 2.25 -5.62
N CYS A 69 -11.09 1.13 -5.21
CA CYS A 69 -9.63 1.00 -5.09
C CYS A 69 -8.86 1.58 -6.30
N TYR A 70 -9.41 1.42 -7.51
CA TYR A 70 -8.84 1.96 -8.75
C TYR A 70 -8.91 3.48 -8.84
N GLY A 71 -9.95 4.12 -8.30
CA GLY A 71 -10.12 5.57 -8.32
C GLY A 71 -8.97 6.35 -7.67
N CYS A 72 -8.34 5.78 -6.64
CA CYS A 72 -7.19 6.40 -5.97
C CYS A 72 -5.87 5.71 -6.32
N HIS A 73 -5.84 4.38 -6.44
CA HIS A 73 -4.59 3.63 -6.63
C HIS A 73 -4.29 3.28 -8.09
N ALA A 74 -5.19 3.49 -9.04
CA ALA A 74 -4.98 3.11 -10.43
C ALA A 74 -5.39 4.23 -11.40
N ARG A 75 -4.95 5.47 -11.13
CA ARG A 75 -5.33 6.66 -11.90
C ARG A 75 -4.61 6.78 -13.25
N GLY A 76 -3.68 5.87 -13.56
CA GLY A 76 -3.08 5.73 -14.90
C GLY A 76 -2.06 6.81 -15.29
N GLY A 77 -1.29 7.33 -14.34
CA GLY A 77 -0.29 8.39 -14.59
C GLY A 77 1.12 7.89 -14.92
N THR A 78 2.08 8.81 -15.02
CA THR A 78 3.52 8.51 -15.23
C THR A 78 4.31 8.34 -13.93
N SER A 79 3.65 8.43 -12.77
CA SER A 79 4.28 8.39 -11.45
C SER A 79 3.82 7.18 -10.65
N PRO A 80 4.73 6.51 -9.92
CA PRO A 80 4.38 5.45 -8.97
C PRO A 80 3.58 5.95 -7.76
N THR A 81 3.48 7.26 -7.56
CA THR A 81 2.70 7.88 -6.49
C THR A 81 1.94 9.10 -7.01
N VAL A 82 0.75 9.36 -6.46
CA VAL A 82 -0.04 10.56 -6.74
C VAL A 82 -0.29 11.33 -5.44
N ASN A 83 -0.15 12.65 -5.48
CA ASN A 83 -0.57 13.50 -4.36
C ASN A 83 -2.04 13.85 -4.51
N LEU A 84 -2.82 13.60 -3.46
CA LEU A 84 -4.22 13.98 -3.32
C LEU A 84 -4.33 14.83 -2.06
N GLY A 85 -4.14 16.14 -2.19
CA GLY A 85 -4.15 17.06 -1.05
C GLY A 85 -2.91 16.86 -0.17
N THR A 86 -3.13 16.44 1.08
CA THR A 86 -2.05 16.21 2.05
C THR A 86 -1.40 14.83 1.92
N ASP A 87 -1.95 13.96 1.09
CA ASP A 87 -1.62 12.54 1.13
C ASP A 87 -0.96 12.09 -0.16
N THR A 88 0.06 11.23 -0.02
CA THR A 88 0.72 10.59 -1.15
C THR A 88 0.25 9.14 -1.27
N MET A 89 -0.50 8.84 -2.32
CA MET A 89 -1.08 7.52 -2.56
C MET A 89 -0.22 6.69 -3.52
N PRO A 90 0.14 5.44 -3.16
CA PRO A 90 0.85 4.54 -4.06
C PRO A 90 -0.06 4.15 -5.24
N GLN A 91 0.49 4.18 -6.45
CA GLN A 91 -0.19 3.72 -7.66
C GLN A 91 0.14 2.26 -7.94
N VAL A 92 -0.89 1.44 -8.10
CA VAL A 92 -0.82 0.07 -8.61
C VAL A 92 -1.04 0.01 -10.12
N MET A 93 -1.35 1.13 -10.79
CA MET A 93 -1.37 1.22 -12.26
C MET A 93 -0.80 2.56 -12.72
N HIS A 94 0.38 2.52 -13.35
CA HIS A 94 1.07 3.70 -13.89
C HIS A 94 2.05 3.32 -15.01
N SER A 95 2.49 4.28 -15.83
CA SER A 95 3.52 4.10 -16.88
C SER A 95 4.93 4.53 -16.43
N GLY A 96 5.08 5.01 -15.20
CA GLY A 96 6.38 5.38 -14.62
C GLY A 96 7.44 4.26 -14.69
N ALA A 97 8.70 4.65 -14.77
CA ALA A 97 9.82 3.73 -14.99
C ALA A 97 10.03 2.76 -13.81
N THR A 98 9.90 3.26 -12.58
CA THR A 98 10.07 2.48 -11.35
C THR A 98 8.72 2.10 -10.77
N ASP A 99 8.57 0.82 -10.42
CA ASP A 99 7.39 0.31 -9.70
C ASP A 99 7.64 0.28 -8.20
N LEU A 100 6.57 0.42 -7.42
CA LEU A 100 6.61 0.21 -5.98
C LEU A 100 6.63 -1.29 -5.66
N ALA A 101 6.96 -1.64 -4.42
CA ALA A 101 7.01 -3.02 -3.94
C ALA A 101 5.69 -3.80 -4.11
N GLY A 102 4.55 -3.10 -4.22
CA GLY A 102 3.25 -3.71 -4.50
C GLY A 102 3.03 -4.15 -5.95
N GLY A 103 3.97 -3.88 -6.86
CA GLY A 103 3.83 -4.18 -8.28
C GLY A 103 2.97 -3.18 -9.05
N ASN A 104 2.71 -3.48 -10.32
CA ASN A 104 1.99 -2.60 -11.25
C ASN A 104 1.10 -3.38 -12.23
N PHE A 105 -0.20 -3.21 -12.12
CA PHE A 105 -1.23 -3.78 -13.01
C PHE A 105 -1.09 -3.34 -14.46
N GLY A 106 -0.29 -2.31 -14.75
CA GLY A 106 0.12 -1.98 -16.11
C GLY A 106 0.76 -3.14 -16.86
N TYR A 107 1.35 -4.11 -16.16
CA TYR A 107 1.85 -5.35 -16.79
C TYR A 107 0.72 -6.26 -17.29
N ILE A 108 -0.42 -6.29 -16.60
CA ILE A 108 -1.60 -7.08 -16.99
C ILE A 108 -2.25 -6.45 -18.23
N THR A 109 -2.45 -5.12 -18.19
CA THR A 109 -3.16 -4.38 -19.24
C THR A 109 -2.31 -4.07 -20.47
N GLY A 110 -1.01 -4.33 -20.42
CA GLY A 110 -0.07 -4.02 -21.51
C GLY A 110 0.36 -2.56 -21.57
N LEU A 111 -0.04 -1.73 -20.61
CA LEU A 111 0.52 -0.39 -20.40
C LEU A 111 2.04 -0.44 -20.13
N LYS A 112 2.53 -1.55 -19.56
CA LYS A 112 3.94 -1.86 -19.33
C LYS A 112 4.31 -3.25 -19.83
N GLY A 113 5.59 -3.44 -20.12
CA GLY A 113 6.12 -4.72 -20.61
C GLY A 113 5.71 -5.02 -22.05
N SER A 114 5.75 -6.29 -22.44
CA SER A 114 5.58 -6.73 -23.83
C SER A 114 4.13 -7.10 -24.17
N GLY A 115 3.16 -6.23 -23.85
CA GLY A 115 1.74 -6.41 -24.17
C GLY A 115 0.88 -6.96 -23.02
N ALA A 116 -0.44 -7.01 -23.22
CA ALA A 116 -1.40 -7.45 -22.19
C ALA A 116 -1.39 -8.98 -22.01
N ALA A 117 -1.45 -9.46 -20.76
CA ALA A 117 -1.66 -10.87 -20.46
C ALA A 117 -2.13 -11.10 -19.00
N ASP A 118 -3.12 -11.96 -18.83
CA ASP A 118 -3.72 -12.28 -17.51
C ASP A 118 -2.75 -13.01 -16.58
N ASN A 119 -1.76 -13.71 -17.12
CA ASN A 119 -0.73 -14.37 -16.32
C ASN A 119 0.26 -13.40 -15.64
N LYS A 120 0.08 -12.08 -15.82
CA LYS A 120 0.92 -11.04 -15.23
C LYS A 120 0.34 -10.48 -13.92
N GLY A 121 -0.81 -10.97 -13.45
CA GLY A 121 -1.36 -10.65 -12.13
C GLY A 121 -2.87 -10.93 -12.01
N HIS A 122 -3.43 -10.72 -10.82
CA HIS A 122 -4.87 -10.88 -10.58
C HIS A 122 -5.57 -9.52 -10.68
N ASN A 123 -6.42 -9.35 -11.70
CA ASN A 123 -7.19 -8.12 -11.88
C ASN A 123 -8.42 -8.13 -10.96
N ILE A 124 -8.53 -7.13 -10.08
CA ILE A 124 -9.68 -6.94 -9.18
C ILE A 124 -10.78 -6.10 -9.88
N GLY A 125 -10.53 -5.62 -11.10
CA GLY A 125 -11.44 -4.75 -11.86
C GLY A 125 -12.50 -5.51 -12.63
N ASP A 126 -12.37 -6.84 -12.73
CA ASP A 126 -13.30 -7.73 -13.42
C ASP A 126 -14.24 -8.46 -12.43
N LEU A 127 -14.24 -8.07 -11.14
CA LEU A 127 -15.18 -8.52 -10.10
C LEU A 127 -16.39 -7.58 -10.01
#